data_AF-A0A2S4PU78-F1
#
_entry.id   AF-A0A2S4PU78-F1
#
_cell.length_a   1.000
_cell.length_b   1.000
_cell.length_c   1.000
_cell.angle_alpha   90.00
_cell.angle_beta   90.00
_cell.angle_gamma   90.00
#
_symmetry.space_group_name_H-M   'P 1'
#
loop_
_entity.id
_entity.type
_entity.pdbx_description
1 polymer ?
#
loop_
_entity_poly.entity_id
_entity_poly.type
_entity_poly.pdbx_seq_one_letter_code
_entity_poly.pdbx_strand_id
1 'polypeptide(L)'
;MFQFMNGVSIGGFLAGYGPAITTDTTKIESSMDINSTQVFWQQILPQWRRKLGLFIWLLGFAANIYHDEILRDIRRSPRKDARDRAQPEKSGSDDKGEEEKKISKEGKICVEKLYRIPERGLFRYILFPHYFTEWIEWAGWWMAGGSLFFPARTFLINEITTMLPRAIQGRNWYIEKFGKENLRGRKAIIPGIL
;
A
#
# COMPACT_ATOMS: atom_id res chain seq x y z
N MET A 1 -0.50 5.27 16.11
CA MET A 1 0.80 5.29 16.81
C MET A 1 1.97 5.03 15.86
N PHE A 2 2.00 3.88 15.19
CA PHE A 2 3.08 3.44 14.29
C PHE A 2 3.42 4.39 13.13
N GLN A 3 2.43 4.73 12.30
CA GLN A 3 2.63 5.64 11.15
C GLN A 3 3.05 7.06 11.58
N PHE A 4 2.64 7.48 12.77
CA PHE A 4 3.02 8.76 13.35
C PHE A 4 4.50 8.78 13.75
N MET A 5 5.00 7.73 14.42
CA MET A 5 6.41 7.64 14.79
C MET A 5 7.33 7.59 13.56
N ASN A 6 6.97 6.77 12.57
CA ASN A 6 7.68 6.70 11.30
C ASN A 6 7.70 8.06 10.58
N GLY A 7 6.55 8.75 10.55
CA GLY A 7 6.44 10.10 9.98
C GLY A 7 7.29 11.14 10.71
N VAL A 8 7.31 11.11 12.06
CA VAL A 8 8.15 11.99 12.88
C VAL A 8 9.64 11.70 12.67
N SER A 9 10.04 10.44 12.54
CA SER A 9 11.43 10.07 12.25
C SER A 9 11.89 10.53 10.86
N ILE A 10 11.04 10.40 9.84
CA ILE A 10 11.33 10.89 8.49
C ILE A 10 11.34 12.43 8.46
N GLY A 11 10.34 13.07 9.08
CA GLY A 11 10.23 14.52 9.17
C GLY A 11 11.39 15.16 9.94
N GLY A 12 11.77 14.59 11.08
CA GLY A 12 12.92 15.06 11.87
C GLY A 12 14.25 14.89 11.13
N PHE A 13 14.44 13.78 10.42
CA PHE A 13 15.63 13.60 9.59
C PHE A 13 15.67 14.59 8.42
N LEU A 14 14.55 14.82 7.72
CA LEU A 14 14.50 15.81 6.64
C LEU A 14 14.61 17.25 7.15
N ALA A 15 14.15 17.56 8.36
CA ALA A 15 14.33 18.87 8.97
C ALA A 15 15.79 19.13 9.38
N GLY A 16 16.50 18.11 9.87
CA GLY A 16 17.91 18.21 10.26
C GLY A 16 18.92 18.01 9.12
N TYR A 17 18.54 17.28 8.07
CA TYR A 17 19.45 16.85 6.99
C TYR A 17 18.90 17.06 5.56
N GLY A 18 17.70 17.62 5.39
CA GLY A 18 17.14 17.95 4.08
C GLY A 18 17.84 19.16 3.44
N PRO A 19 17.61 19.45 2.15
CA PRO A 19 18.13 20.66 1.53
C PRO A 19 17.56 21.84 2.31
N ALA A 20 18.42 22.66 2.91
CA ALA A 20 17.99 23.92 3.50
C ALA A 20 17.40 24.77 2.38
N ILE A 21 16.07 24.75 2.25
CA ILE A 21 15.37 25.81 1.55
C ILE A 21 15.68 27.04 2.38
N THR A 22 16.46 27.91 1.76
CA THR A 22 17.04 29.12 2.32
C THR A 22 15.99 29.95 3.05
N THR A 23 16.01 29.91 4.38
CA THR A 23 15.39 30.96 5.21
C THR A 23 16.52 31.77 5.83
N ASP A 24 16.78 32.91 5.20
CA ASP A 24 17.53 34.08 5.65
C ASP A 24 18.99 33.94 6.15
N THR A 25 19.87 34.54 5.35
CA THR A 25 21.33 34.49 5.38
C THR A 25 22.00 35.50 6.31
N THR A 26 21.45 35.89 7.47
CA THR A 26 22.05 37.05 8.20
C THR A 26 22.28 36.96 9.70
N LYS A 27 22.01 35.85 10.42
CA LYS A 27 22.16 35.86 11.89
C LYS A 27 22.79 34.66 12.59
N ILE A 28 23.57 33.82 11.91
CA ILE A 28 24.33 32.77 12.62
C ILE A 28 25.75 32.64 12.05
N GLU A 29 26.51 33.73 12.11
CA GLU A 29 27.97 33.66 12.20
C GLU A 29 28.34 33.66 13.69
N SER A 30 28.47 32.48 14.31
CA SER A 30 29.31 32.22 15.51
C SER A 30 28.86 30.96 16.27
N SER A 31 29.06 29.80 15.66
CA SER A 31 29.54 28.60 16.38
C SER A 31 29.57 27.41 15.41
N MET A 32 30.79 27.04 15.04
CA MET A 32 31.25 25.65 15.10
C MET A 32 30.56 24.68 14.12
N ASP A 33 31.12 24.57 12.91
CA ASP A 33 31.18 23.37 12.04
C ASP A 33 30.04 22.34 12.12
N ILE A 34 28.80 22.74 11.82
CA ILE A 34 27.66 21.82 11.65
C ILE A 34 27.37 21.50 10.15
N ASN A 35 28.00 22.21 9.20
CA ASN A 35 27.64 22.12 7.78
C ASN A 35 28.54 21.21 6.91
N SER A 36 29.56 20.54 7.48
CA SER A 36 30.45 19.67 6.69
C SER A 36 29.81 18.33 6.28
N THR A 37 28.78 17.87 6.99
CA THR A 37 28.13 16.59 6.68
C THR A 37 27.06 16.70 5.58
N GLN A 38 26.37 17.84 5.47
CA GLN A 38 25.27 18.03 4.52
C GLN A 38 25.73 18.08 3.05
N VAL A 39 26.97 18.52 2.80
CA VAL A 39 27.60 18.54 1.46
C VAL A 39 28.26 17.20 1.11
N PHE A 40 28.79 16.49 2.12
CA PHE A 40 29.46 15.19 1.96
C PHE A 40 28.53 14.08 1.47
N TRP A 41 27.27 14.05 1.94
CA TRP A 41 26.30 13.02 1.54
C TRP A 41 25.80 13.15 0.08
N GLN A 42 25.79 14.36 -0.49
CA GLN A 42 25.46 14.58 -1.91
C GLN A 42 26.64 14.31 -2.85
N GLN A 43 27.88 14.38 -2.36
CA GLN A 43 29.09 14.21 -3.18
C GLN A 43 29.60 12.77 -3.30
N ILE A 44 29.23 11.85 -2.41
CA ILE A 44 29.82 10.48 -2.38
C ILE A 44 28.93 9.39 -2.99
N LEU A 45 27.66 9.68 -3.29
CA LEU A 45 26.74 8.66 -3.79
C LEU A 45 26.56 8.81 -5.31
N PRO A 46 26.88 7.77 -6.12
CA PRO A 46 26.80 7.87 -7.56
C PRO A 46 25.41 8.29 -8.03
N GLN A 47 25.35 9.25 -8.95
CA GLN A 47 24.09 9.78 -9.51
C GLN A 47 23.15 8.69 -10.03
N TRP A 48 23.75 7.62 -10.58
CA TRP A 48 23.01 6.47 -11.10
C TRP A 48 22.24 5.72 -10.02
N ARG A 49 22.77 5.61 -8.79
CA ARG A 49 22.08 4.91 -7.69
C ARG A 49 20.83 5.66 -7.25
N ARG A 50 20.92 6.99 -7.16
CA ARG A 50 19.74 7.83 -6.83
C ARG A 50 18.65 7.68 -7.88
N LYS A 51 19.03 7.78 -9.16
CA LYS A 51 18.10 7.60 -10.30
C LYS A 51 17.51 6.19 -10.32
N LEU A 52 18.33 5.16 -10.08
CA LEU A 52 17.87 3.77 -10.00
C LEU A 52 16.91 3.55 -8.84
N GLY A 53 17.23 4.08 -7.65
CA GLY A 53 16.35 3.99 -6.48
C GLY A 53 15.00 4.66 -6.73
N LEU A 54 15.00 5.87 -7.33
CA LEU A 54 13.76 6.56 -7.71
C LEU A 54 12.97 5.79 -8.78
N PHE A 55 13.66 5.16 -9.73
CA PHE A 55 13.02 4.31 -10.74
C PHE A 55 12.36 3.08 -10.09
N ILE A 56 13.04 2.40 -9.18
CA ILE A 56 12.48 1.28 -8.41
C ILE A 56 11.30 1.74 -7.55
N TRP A 57 11.42 2.90 -6.89
CA TRP A 57 10.34 3.49 -6.09
C TRP A 57 9.11 3.75 -6.95
N LEU A 58 9.26 4.39 -8.12
CA LEU A 58 8.16 4.63 -9.06
C LEU A 58 7.50 3.34 -9.55
N LEU A 59 8.30 2.33 -9.89
CA LEU A 59 7.78 1.02 -10.28
C LEU A 59 6.99 0.35 -9.15
N GLY A 60 7.52 0.38 -7.92
CA GLY A 60 6.84 -0.14 -6.73
C GLY A 60 5.52 0.57 -6.47
N PHE A 61 5.52 1.90 -6.53
CA PHE A 61 4.33 2.73 -6.32
C PHE A 61 3.26 2.48 -7.38
N ALA A 62 3.64 2.45 -8.67
CA ALA A 62 2.71 2.15 -9.77
C ALA A 62 2.11 0.73 -9.63
N ALA A 63 2.96 -0.25 -9.28
CA ALA A 63 2.50 -1.61 -9.04
C ALA A 63 1.58 -1.69 -7.81
N ASN A 64 1.85 -0.93 -6.75
CA ASN A 64 1.01 -0.88 -5.57
C ASN A 64 -0.40 -0.38 -5.91
N ILE A 65 -0.50 0.76 -6.61
CA ILE A 65 -1.77 1.31 -7.09
C ILE A 65 -2.55 0.28 -7.92
N TYR A 66 -1.87 -0.38 -8.86
CA TYR A 66 -2.49 -1.38 -9.72
C TYR A 66 -3.07 -2.57 -8.93
N HIS A 67 -2.36 -3.09 -7.93
CA HIS A 67 -2.85 -4.21 -7.13
C HIS A 67 -3.96 -3.81 -6.16
N ASP A 68 -3.89 -2.59 -5.62
CA ASP A 68 -4.94 -2.04 -4.77
C ASP A 68 -6.25 -1.81 -5.53
N GLU A 69 -6.16 -1.37 -6.79
CA GLU A 69 -7.32 -1.22 -7.67
C GLU A 69 -8.00 -2.57 -7.93
N ILE A 70 -7.23 -3.63 -8.20
CA ILE A 70 -7.76 -4.99 -8.35
C ILE A 70 -8.53 -5.45 -7.09
N LEU A 71 -7.97 -5.21 -5.90
CA LEU A 71 -8.64 -5.57 -4.64
C LEU A 71 -9.91 -4.75 -4.42
N ARG A 72 -9.89 -3.47 -4.79
CA ARG A 72 -11.01 -2.55 -4.65
C ARG A 72 -12.16 -2.96 -5.57
N ASP A 73 -11.85 -3.35 -6.80
CA ASP A 73 -12.83 -3.83 -7.76
C ASP A 73 -13.53 -5.09 -7.26
N ILE A 74 -12.77 -6.07 -6.76
CA ILE A 74 -13.35 -7.31 -6.21
C ILE A 74 -14.29 -7.04 -5.02
N ARG A 75 -14.00 -6.03 -4.19
CA ARG A 75 -14.90 -5.65 -3.08
C ARG A 75 -16.14 -4.89 -3.54
N ARG A 76 -16.05 -4.16 -4.65
CA ARG A 76 -17.15 -3.34 -5.19
C ARG A 76 -18.12 -4.14 -6.05
N SER A 77 -17.65 -5.12 -6.82
CA SER A 77 -18.52 -5.89 -7.73
C SER A 77 -19.68 -6.61 -7.02
N PRO A 78 -19.47 -7.39 -5.93
CA PRO A 78 -20.58 -8.08 -5.25
C PRO A 78 -21.60 -7.12 -4.64
N ARG A 79 -21.16 -5.94 -4.16
CA ARG A 79 -22.04 -4.92 -3.60
C ARG A 79 -22.87 -4.23 -4.68
N LYS A 80 -22.29 -4.03 -5.88
CA LYS A 80 -23.01 -3.53 -7.04
C LYS A 80 -24.03 -4.56 -7.52
N ASP A 81 -23.61 -5.81 -7.71
CA ASP A 81 -24.51 -6.90 -8.12
C ASP A 81 -25.68 -7.11 -7.14
N ALA A 82 -25.41 -7.03 -5.82
CA ALA A 82 -26.45 -7.12 -4.80
C ALA A 82 -27.40 -5.91 -4.82
N ARG A 83 -26.89 -4.70 -5.13
CA ARG A 83 -27.71 -3.50 -5.27
C ARG A 83 -28.56 -3.55 -6.54
N ASP A 84 -27.98 -4.00 -7.65
CA ASP A 84 -28.65 -4.11 -8.95
C ASP A 84 -29.76 -5.18 -8.89
N ARG A 85 -29.53 -6.30 -8.19
CA ARG A 85 -30.60 -7.30 -7.91
C ARG A 85 -31.68 -6.81 -6.94
N ALA A 86 -31.33 -5.91 -6.02
CA ALA A 86 -32.29 -5.34 -5.05
C ALA A 86 -33.08 -4.15 -5.62
N GLN A 87 -32.70 -3.63 -6.79
CA GLN A 87 -33.51 -2.69 -7.55
C GLN A 87 -34.36 -3.50 -8.55
N PRO A 88 -35.68 -3.67 -8.32
CA PRO A 88 -36.54 -4.21 -9.35
C PRO A 88 -36.50 -3.26 -10.56
N GLU A 89 -36.38 -3.82 -11.75
CA GLU A 89 -36.37 -3.08 -13.01
C GLU A 89 -37.57 -2.12 -13.06
N LYS A 90 -37.32 -0.82 -13.00
CA LYS A 90 -38.28 0.17 -13.47
C LYS A 90 -38.17 0.25 -14.99
N SER A 91 -38.57 -0.82 -15.67
CA SER A 91 -38.84 -0.80 -17.11
C SER A 91 -40.35 -0.93 -17.32
N GLY A 92 -40.98 0.22 -17.56
CA GLY A 92 -42.21 0.40 -18.33
C GLY A 92 -43.44 -0.41 -17.95
N SER A 93 -44.39 0.23 -17.25
CA SER A 93 -45.75 0.49 -17.74
C SER A 93 -46.59 1.12 -16.62
N ASP A 94 -47.33 2.16 -16.99
CA ASP A 94 -48.39 2.74 -16.17
C ASP A 94 -49.46 1.67 -15.88
N ASP A 95 -49.68 1.32 -14.62
CA ASP A 95 -51.05 1.16 -14.09
C ASP A 95 -51.07 1.17 -12.56
N LYS A 96 -52.20 1.65 -12.03
CA LYS A 96 -52.51 1.89 -10.62
C LYS A 96 -52.70 0.57 -9.88
N GLY A 97 -52.16 0.51 -8.66
CA GLY A 97 -52.45 -0.54 -7.70
C GLY A 97 -51.75 -0.25 -6.38
N GLU A 98 -52.50 0.28 -5.42
CA GLU A 98 -52.09 0.38 -4.03
C GLU A 98 -51.89 -1.03 -3.47
N GLU A 99 -50.68 -1.37 -3.02
CA GLU A 99 -50.50 -2.35 -1.95
C GLU A 99 -49.12 -2.22 -1.28
N GLU A 100 -49.20 -1.90 0.01
CA GLU A 100 -48.18 -2.01 1.07
C GLU A 100 -46.69 -1.89 0.69
N LYS A 101 -46.21 -0.63 0.62
CA LYS A 101 -44.82 -0.34 0.98
C LYS A 101 -44.62 -0.57 2.48
N LYS A 102 -44.32 -1.81 2.87
CA LYS A 102 -43.58 -2.07 4.11
C LYS A 102 -42.20 -1.45 3.96
N ILE A 103 -42.08 -0.24 4.48
CA ILE A 103 -40.82 0.45 4.71
C ILE A 103 -40.03 -0.41 5.71
N SER A 104 -39.18 -1.29 5.20
CA SER A 104 -38.05 -1.84 5.94
C SER A 104 -37.04 -0.70 6.13
N LYS A 105 -37.32 0.14 7.13
CA LYS A 105 -36.39 1.06 7.77
C LYS A 105 -35.29 0.22 8.42
N GLU A 106 -34.31 -0.15 7.61
CA GLU A 106 -32.92 -0.44 7.93
C GLU A 106 -32.32 -1.07 6.68
N GLY A 107 -31.97 -0.19 5.72
CA GLY A 107 -31.31 -0.54 4.46
C GLY A 107 -29.87 -1.01 4.66
N LYS A 108 -29.65 -1.97 5.55
CA LYS A 108 -28.39 -2.69 5.69
C LYS A 108 -28.50 -3.93 4.82
N ILE A 109 -28.12 -3.80 3.54
CA ILE A 109 -27.91 -4.97 2.70
C ILE A 109 -26.78 -5.77 3.37
N CYS A 110 -27.12 -6.88 4.01
CA CYS A 110 -26.17 -7.85 4.53
C CYS A 110 -25.51 -8.56 3.34
N VAL A 111 -24.59 -7.86 2.67
CA VAL A 111 -23.72 -8.49 1.68
C VAL A 111 -22.76 -9.35 2.47
N GLU A 112 -23.01 -10.65 2.51
CA GLU A 112 -22.04 -11.62 2.99
C GLU A 112 -20.71 -11.36 2.27
N LYS A 113 -19.61 -11.22 3.01
CA LYS A 113 -18.30 -10.93 2.44
C LYS A 113 -17.84 -12.14 1.62
N LEU A 114 -18.26 -12.20 0.36
CA LEU A 114 -17.85 -13.23 -0.58
C LEU A 114 -16.40 -12.92 -0.98
N TYR A 115 -15.47 -13.60 -0.32
CA TYR A 115 -14.05 -13.51 -0.66
C TYR A 115 -13.84 -14.28 -1.97
N ARG A 116 -13.63 -13.55 -3.06
CA ARG A 116 -13.17 -14.14 -4.33
C ARG A 116 -11.66 -14.05 -4.41
N ILE A 117 -11.02 -15.11 -4.89
CA ILE A 117 -9.57 -15.14 -5.07
C ILE A 117 -9.23 -14.34 -6.35
N PRO A 118 -8.49 -13.22 -6.27
CA PRO A 118 -8.04 -12.46 -7.44
C PRO A 118 -7.15 -13.31 -8.35
N GLU A 119 -7.32 -13.27 -9.67
CA GLU A 119 -6.50 -14.07 -10.62
C GLU A 119 -5.67 -13.23 -11.61
N ARG A 120 -5.62 -11.91 -11.42
CA ARG A 120 -4.96 -10.97 -12.34
C ARG A 120 -3.63 -10.46 -11.74
N GLY A 121 -2.64 -10.18 -12.59
CA GLY A 121 -1.35 -9.63 -12.14
C GLY A 121 -0.56 -10.57 -11.22
N LEU A 122 0.13 -10.02 -10.21
CA LEU A 122 0.93 -10.82 -9.26
C LEU A 122 0.07 -11.73 -8.38
N PHE A 123 -1.26 -11.53 -8.33
CA PHE A 123 -2.16 -12.42 -7.58
C PHE A 123 -2.14 -13.86 -8.07
N ARG A 124 -1.62 -14.12 -9.27
CA ARG A 124 -1.37 -15.47 -9.80
C ARG A 124 -0.28 -16.23 -9.04
N TYR A 125 0.67 -15.51 -8.47
CA TYR A 125 1.84 -16.09 -7.80
C TYR A 125 1.75 -15.96 -6.28
N ILE A 126 1.24 -14.82 -5.80
CA ILE A 126 1.21 -14.45 -4.37
C ILE A 126 -0.17 -13.95 -3.96
N LEU A 127 -0.58 -14.18 -2.72
CA LEU A 127 -1.88 -13.76 -2.20
C LEU A 127 -1.92 -12.28 -1.81
N PHE A 128 -0.78 -11.72 -1.39
CA PHE A 128 -0.65 -10.34 -0.90
C PHE A 128 0.37 -9.53 -1.70
N PRO A 129 0.13 -9.29 -3.01
CA PRO A 129 1.05 -8.54 -3.86
C PRO A 129 1.18 -7.06 -3.51
N HIS A 130 0.15 -6.43 -2.92
CA HIS A 130 0.22 -5.04 -2.46
C HIS A 130 1.34 -4.85 -1.42
N TYR A 131 1.44 -5.75 -0.43
CA TYR A 131 2.54 -5.72 0.54
C TYR A 131 3.91 -5.89 -0.14
N PHE A 132 4.01 -6.79 -1.12
CA PHE A 132 5.25 -6.99 -1.87
C PHE A 132 5.65 -5.73 -2.65
N THR A 133 4.70 -5.08 -3.31
CA THR A 133 4.94 -3.84 -4.07
C THR A 133 5.26 -2.65 -3.17
N GLU A 134 4.65 -2.58 -1.98
CA GLU A 134 5.03 -1.61 -0.94
C GLU A 134 6.48 -1.83 -0.50
N TRP A 135 6.92 -3.08 -0.31
CA TRP A 135 8.32 -3.35 0.03
C TRP A 135 9.27 -2.90 -1.07
N ILE A 136 8.93 -3.11 -2.35
CA ILE A 136 9.72 -2.63 -3.49
C ILE A 136 9.77 -1.10 -3.51
N GLU A 137 8.64 -0.44 -3.29
CA GLU A 137 8.56 1.01 -3.20
C GLU A 137 9.53 1.53 -2.14
N TRP A 138 9.41 1.07 -0.89
CA TRP A 138 10.25 1.54 0.22
C TRP A 138 11.72 1.14 0.08
N ALA A 139 12.01 0.01 -0.56
CA ALA A 139 13.38 -0.38 -0.91
C ALA A 139 14.00 0.56 -1.95
N GLY A 140 13.24 0.98 -2.95
CA GLY A 140 13.65 2.01 -3.92
C GLY A 140 13.93 3.34 -3.24
N TRP A 141 13.07 3.75 -2.30
CA TRP A 141 13.25 4.97 -1.51
C TRP A 141 14.52 4.94 -0.65
N TRP A 142 14.76 3.85 0.06
CA TRP A 142 16.00 3.66 0.82
C TRP A 142 17.23 3.65 -0.10
N MET A 143 17.16 3.02 -1.26
CA MET A 143 18.25 3.01 -2.25
C MET A 143 18.53 4.41 -2.82
N ALA A 144 17.48 5.22 -3.01
CA ALA A 144 17.61 6.60 -3.45
C ALA A 144 18.32 7.45 -2.38
N GLY A 145 17.90 7.37 -1.12
CA GLY A 145 18.51 8.10 0.01
C GLY A 145 19.88 7.57 0.44
N GLY A 146 20.18 6.30 0.18
CA GLY A 146 21.46 5.66 0.50
C GLY A 146 21.49 4.96 1.85
N SER A 147 22.59 4.22 2.09
CA SER A 147 22.77 3.35 3.27
C SER A 147 22.70 4.09 4.62
N LEU A 148 22.98 5.39 4.62
CA LEU A 148 22.99 6.26 5.79
C LEU A 148 21.67 6.99 6.01
N PHE A 149 20.69 6.79 5.14
CA PHE A 149 19.33 7.25 5.37
C PHE A 149 18.62 6.29 6.34
N PHE A 150 18.97 6.42 7.62
CA PHE A 150 18.47 5.56 8.70
C PHE A 150 16.93 5.47 8.76
N PRO A 151 16.17 6.57 8.65
CA PRO A 151 14.70 6.51 8.69
C PRO A 151 14.09 5.61 7.61
N ALA A 152 14.55 5.69 6.36
CA ALA A 152 14.01 4.84 5.30
C ALA A 152 14.35 3.36 5.52
N ARG A 153 15.54 3.07 6.02
CA ARG A 153 15.95 1.70 6.36
C ARG A 153 15.11 1.13 7.50
N THR A 154 14.97 1.88 8.60
CA THR A 154 14.18 1.44 9.75
C THR A 154 12.72 1.29 9.35
N PHE A 155 12.19 2.19 8.53
CA PHE A 155 10.84 2.10 8.00
C PHE A 155 10.63 0.80 7.21
N LEU A 156 11.49 0.50 6.22
CA LEU A 156 11.38 -0.70 5.41
C LEU A 156 11.44 -1.99 6.24
N ILE A 157 12.39 -2.09 7.18
CA ILE A 157 12.51 -3.27 8.05
C ILE A 157 11.25 -3.45 8.88
N ASN A 158 10.68 -2.35 9.36
CA ASN A 158 9.49 -2.35 10.19
C ASN A 158 8.23 -2.75 9.41
N GLU A 159 8.06 -2.25 8.17
CA GLU A 159 7.02 -2.70 7.25
C GLU A 159 7.12 -4.20 6.98
N ILE A 160 8.32 -4.71 6.66
CA ILE A 160 8.54 -6.14 6.45
C ILE A 160 8.15 -6.94 7.70
N THR A 161 8.63 -6.52 8.87
CA THR A 161 8.42 -7.25 10.14
C THR A 161 6.95 -7.26 10.57
N THR A 162 6.19 -6.21 10.26
CA THR A 162 4.76 -6.13 10.61
C THR A 162 3.85 -6.81 9.60
N MET A 163 4.15 -6.71 8.30
CA MET A 163 3.30 -7.27 7.24
C MET A 163 3.54 -8.76 6.99
N LEU A 164 4.78 -9.23 7.13
CA LEU A 164 5.15 -10.62 6.88
C LEU A 164 4.35 -11.62 7.72
N PRO A 165 4.30 -11.52 9.07
CA PRO A 165 3.52 -12.45 9.89
C PRO A 165 2.03 -12.35 9.57
N ARG A 166 1.52 -11.16 9.25
CA ARG A 166 0.12 -10.94 8.88
C ARG A 166 -0.24 -11.66 7.58
N ALA A 167 0.64 -11.64 6.58
CA ALA A 167 0.37 -12.32 5.31
C ALA A 167 0.52 -13.84 5.40
N ILE A 168 1.44 -14.35 6.22
CA ILE A 168 1.53 -15.80 6.50
C ILE A 168 0.24 -16.27 7.17
N GLN A 169 -0.22 -15.57 8.22
CA GLN A 169 -1.50 -15.88 8.87
C GLN A 169 -2.67 -15.77 7.90
N GLY A 170 -2.70 -14.73 7.06
CA GLY A 170 -3.70 -14.56 6.03
C GLY A 170 -3.72 -15.72 5.03
N ARG A 171 -2.56 -16.20 4.60
CA ARG A 171 -2.46 -17.38 3.72
C ARG A 171 -3.00 -18.64 4.38
N ASN A 172 -2.70 -18.87 5.67
CA ASN A 172 -3.24 -20.02 6.39
C ASN A 172 -4.77 -19.97 6.46
N TRP A 173 -5.34 -18.79 6.73
CA TRP A 173 -6.79 -18.58 6.68
C TRP A 173 -7.37 -18.86 5.29
N TYR A 174 -6.70 -18.46 4.21
CA TYR A 174 -7.11 -18.80 2.85
C TYR A 174 -7.07 -20.32 2.58
N ILE A 175 -6.07 -21.03 3.11
CA ILE A 175 -5.98 -22.51 2.99
C ILE A 175 -7.12 -23.18 3.74
N GLU A 176 -7.40 -22.76 4.97
CA GLU A 176 -8.48 -23.32 5.79
C GLU A 176 -9.85 -23.08 5.14
N LYS A 177 -10.05 -21.91 4.55
CA LYS A 177 -11.34 -21.52 3.98
C LYS A 177 -11.63 -22.09 2.59
N PHE A 178 -10.61 -22.14 1.73
CA PHE A 178 -10.79 -22.51 0.33
C PHE A 178 -10.14 -23.85 -0.03
N GLY A 179 -9.36 -24.46 0.85
CA GLY A 179 -8.55 -25.63 0.53
C GLY A 179 -7.26 -25.26 -0.21
N LYS A 180 -6.25 -26.12 -0.07
CA LYS A 180 -4.89 -25.87 -0.60
C LYS A 180 -4.84 -26.00 -2.12
N GLU A 181 -5.65 -26.90 -2.67
CA GLU A 181 -5.82 -27.18 -4.09
C GLU A 181 -6.34 -25.98 -4.88
N ASN A 182 -7.29 -25.24 -4.30
CA ASN A 182 -7.87 -24.05 -4.94
C ASN A 182 -6.92 -22.85 -4.98
N LEU A 183 -5.87 -22.87 -4.15
CA LEU A 183 -4.85 -21.83 -4.15
C LEU A 183 -3.79 -22.01 -5.24
N ARG A 184 -3.83 -23.10 -6.04
CA ARG A 184 -2.95 -23.31 -7.21
C ARG A 184 -1.46 -23.07 -6.93
N GLY A 185 -1.00 -23.41 -5.72
CA GLY A 185 0.40 -23.23 -5.31
C GLY A 185 0.81 -21.79 -4.94
N ARG A 186 -0.15 -20.86 -4.83
CA ARG A 186 0.13 -19.46 -4.47
C ARG A 186 0.83 -19.32 -3.12
N LYS A 187 1.79 -18.40 -3.12
CA LYS A 187 2.64 -18.01 -2.01
C LYS A 187 2.00 -16.85 -1.24
N ALA A 188 2.48 -16.54 -0.04
CA ALA A 188 1.95 -15.47 0.80
C ALA A 188 2.30 -14.09 0.22
N ILE A 189 3.58 -13.79 0.07
CA ILE A 189 4.11 -12.46 -0.34
C ILE A 189 5.21 -12.56 -1.39
N ILE A 190 6.15 -13.52 -1.28
CA ILE A 190 7.34 -13.55 -2.13
C ILE A 190 7.15 -14.62 -3.21
N PRO A 191 7.10 -14.26 -4.51
CA PRO A 191 6.93 -15.23 -5.58
C PRO A 191 8.02 -16.31 -5.56
N GLY A 192 7.61 -17.58 -5.61
CA GLY A 192 8.53 -18.73 -5.62
C GLY A 192 9.10 -19.13 -4.25
N ILE A 193 9.13 -18.23 -3.27
CA ILE A 193 9.70 -18.50 -1.94
C ILE A 193 8.57 -18.69 -0.93
N LEU A 194 7.90 -17.59 -0.57
CA LEU A 194 7.05 -17.50 0.62
C LEU A 194 5.63 -17.06 0.32
#